data_AF-A0A349U5I9-F1
#
_entry.id   AF-A0A349U5I9-F1
#
_cell.length_a   1.000
_cell.length_b   1.000
_cell.length_c   1.000
_cell.angle_alpha   90.00
_cell.angle_beta   90.00
_cell.angle_gamma   90.00
#
_symmetry.space_group_name_H-M   'P 1'
#
loop_
_entity.id
_entity.type
_entity.pdbx_description
1 polymer ?
#
loop_
_entity_poly.entity_id
_entity_poly.type
_entity_poly.pdbx_seq_one_letter_code
_entity_poly.pdbx_strand_id
1 'polypeptide(L)'
;MAINIYRGQITKQPVKENTQLISAMLNEMIHVQDFQMKLYEFGFRPCILRYFFALFGLVMGCSSRILGMRMALKTDIWVEKEAVKHYTKLLRTIDWDQDTRKVLEKDLADKQEHVRRWEKLISV
;
A
#
# COMPACT_ATOMS: atom_id res chain seq x y z
N MET A 1 5.84 -3.71 0.08
CA MET A 1 6.45 -2.48 0.66
C MET A 1 5.46 -1.76 1.56
N ALA A 2 4.31 -1.30 1.05
CA ALA A 2 3.28 -0.56 1.81
C ALA A 2 2.85 -1.24 3.13
N ILE A 3 2.60 -2.55 3.13
CA ILE A 3 2.31 -3.34 4.35
C ILE A 3 3.33 -3.07 5.46
N ASN A 4 4.62 -3.03 5.14
CA ASN A 4 5.67 -2.84 6.14
C ASN A 4 5.83 -1.37 6.56
N ILE A 5 5.43 -0.42 5.71
CA ILE A 5 5.38 1.00 6.07
C ILE A 5 4.31 1.18 7.16
N TYR A 6 3.07 0.75 6.88
CA TYR A 6 1.99 0.79 7.84
C TYR A 6 2.34 0.02 9.12
N ARG A 7 2.92 -1.18 9.00
CA ARG A 7 3.39 -1.96 10.15
C ARG A 7 4.40 -1.20 11.01
N GLY A 8 5.34 -0.50 10.39
CA GLY A 8 6.38 0.28 11.08
C GLY A 8 5.84 1.53 11.79
N GLN A 9 4.65 1.99 11.43
CA GLN A 9 4.02 3.18 12.02
C GLN A 9 3.09 2.87 13.19
N ILE A 10 2.64 1.62 13.33
CA ILE A 10 1.77 1.18 14.43
C ILE A 10 2.51 1.29 15.76
N THR A 11 1.86 1.91 16.74
CA THR A 11 2.38 2.07 18.11
C THR A 11 1.53 1.33 19.14
N LYS A 12 2.05 1.15 20.36
CA LYS A 12 1.29 0.54 21.46
C LYS A 12 0.10 1.38 21.98
N GLN A 13 0.03 2.65 21.57
CA GLN A 13 -1.05 3.54 22.00
C GLN A 13 -2.38 3.20 21.30
N PRO A 14 -3.51 3.12 22.02
CA PRO A 14 -4.82 2.86 21.45
C PRO A 14 -5.41 4.14 20.85
N VAL A 15 -4.85 4.59 19.73
CA VAL A 15 -5.28 5.80 19.01
C VAL A 15 -6.07 5.41 17.76
N LYS A 16 -7.08 6.22 17.39
CA LYS A 16 -7.97 5.93 16.25
C LYS A 16 -7.20 5.80 14.93
N GLU A 17 -6.11 6.53 14.81
CA GLU A 17 -5.19 6.51 13.69
C GLU A 17 -4.55 5.13 13.52
N ASN A 18 -4.19 4.45 14.60
CA ASN A 18 -3.63 3.11 14.53
C ASN A 18 -4.67 2.11 13.99
N THR A 19 -5.95 2.26 14.36
CA THR A 19 -7.02 1.44 13.78
C THR A 19 -7.13 1.63 12.27
N GLN A 20 -7.01 2.87 11.79
CA GLN A 20 -7.04 3.15 10.36
C GLN A 20 -5.79 2.61 9.64
N LEU A 21 -4.60 2.76 10.22
CA LEU A 21 -3.36 2.21 9.67
C LEU A 21 -3.39 0.68 9.60
N ILE A 22 -3.94 0.03 10.63
CA ILE A 22 -4.14 -1.43 10.64
C ILE A 22 -5.13 -1.84 9.54
N SER A 23 -6.26 -1.14 9.42
CA SER A 23 -7.25 -1.42 8.37
C SER A 23 -6.66 -1.29 6.96
N ALA A 24 -5.89 -0.23 6.71
CA ALA A 24 -5.19 -0.04 5.44
C ALA A 24 -4.15 -1.14 5.21
N MET A 25 -3.34 -1.49 6.22
CA MET A 25 -2.37 -2.57 6.14
C MET A 25 -3.02 -3.91 5.76
N LEU A 26 -4.18 -4.23 6.35
CA LEU A 26 -4.91 -5.46 6.05
C LEU A 26 -5.45 -5.46 4.62
N ASN A 27 -5.96 -4.33 4.13
CA ASN A 27 -6.36 -4.19 2.73
C ASN A 27 -5.16 -4.37 1.77
N GLU A 28 -4.00 -3.77 2.09
CA GLU A 28 -2.77 -3.98 1.30
C GLU A 28 -2.27 -5.44 1.28
N MET A 29 -2.55 -6.21 2.32
CA MET A 29 -2.24 -7.64 2.32
C MET A 29 -3.06 -8.41 1.29
N ILE A 30 -4.31 -7.99 1.07
CA ILE A 30 -5.18 -8.55 0.02
C ILE A 30 -4.61 -8.21 -1.36
N HIS A 31 -4.20 -6.96 -1.60
CA HIS A 31 -3.56 -6.58 -2.87
C HIS A 31 -2.33 -7.46 -3.18
N VAL A 32 -1.47 -7.69 -2.18
CA VAL A 32 -0.31 -8.58 -2.36
C VAL A 32 -0.73 -10.00 -2.71
N GLN A 33 -1.81 -10.52 -2.11
CA GLN A 33 -2.34 -11.84 -2.44
C GLN A 33 -2.90 -11.90 -3.86
N ASP A 34 -3.68 -10.88 -4.25
CA ASP A 34 -4.27 -10.73 -5.59
C ASP A 34 -3.16 -10.74 -6.66
N PHE A 35 -2.10 -9.95 -6.47
CA PHE A 35 -0.93 -9.96 -7.37
C PHE A 35 -0.17 -11.29 -7.36
N GLN A 36 0.02 -11.91 -6.19
CA GLN A 36 0.74 -13.17 -6.09
C GLN A 36 0.02 -14.29 -6.83
N MET A 37 -1.30 -14.35 -6.72
CA MET A 37 -2.12 -15.31 -7.45
C MET A 37 -1.89 -15.17 -8.96
N LYS A 38 -2.03 -13.95 -9.49
CA LYS A 38 -1.79 -13.69 -10.92
C LYS A 38 -0.36 -13.98 -11.36
N LEU A 39 0.64 -13.53 -10.60
CA LEU A 39 2.03 -13.82 -10.93
C LEU A 39 2.33 -15.33 -10.96
N TYR A 40 1.75 -16.11 -10.05
CA TYR A 40 1.90 -17.57 -10.04
C TYR A 40 1.16 -18.27 -11.16
N GLU A 41 -0.03 -17.77 -11.57
CA GLU A 41 -0.71 -18.23 -12.79
C GLU A 41 0.20 -18.11 -14.03
N PHE A 42 1.00 -17.03 -14.10
CA PHE A 42 1.99 -16.83 -15.16
C PHE A 42 3.35 -17.52 -14.92
N GLY A 43 3.46 -18.40 -13.91
CA GLY A 43 4.67 -19.18 -13.63
C GLY A 43 5.82 -18.40 -12.97
N PHE A 44 5.55 -17.21 -12.43
CA PHE A 44 6.55 -16.41 -11.73
C PHE A 44 7.02 -17.07 -10.43
N ARG A 45 8.29 -16.88 -10.07
CA ARG A 45 8.86 -17.38 -8.81
C ARG A 45 9.20 -16.22 -7.87
N PRO A 46 9.01 -16.37 -6.54
CA PRO A 46 9.30 -15.31 -5.59
C PRO A 46 10.77 -14.87 -5.68
N CYS A 47 10.98 -13.56 -5.74
CA CYS A 47 12.30 -12.95 -5.87
C CYS A 47 12.84 -12.46 -4.52
N ILE A 48 14.15 -12.57 -4.30
CA ILE A 48 14.86 -12.10 -3.09
C ILE A 48 14.65 -10.59 -2.88
N LEU A 49 14.50 -9.81 -3.96
CA LEU A 49 14.17 -8.38 -3.92
C LEU A 49 12.96 -8.05 -3.02
N ARG A 50 12.02 -9.00 -2.86
CA ARG A 50 10.87 -8.84 -1.95
C ARG A 50 11.29 -8.55 -0.52
N TYR A 51 12.34 -9.20 -0.02
CA TYR A 51 12.84 -8.99 1.34
C TYR A 51 13.51 -7.63 1.50
N PHE A 52 14.25 -7.19 0.48
CA PHE A 52 14.82 -5.84 0.44
C PHE A 52 13.74 -4.76 0.50
N PHE A 53 12.70 -4.87 -0.34
CA PHE A 53 11.56 -3.93 -0.30
C PHE A 53 10.74 -4.03 0.99
N ALA A 54 10.73 -5.20 1.65
CA ALA A 54 10.09 -5.36 2.94
C ALA A 54 10.84 -4.59 4.04
N LEU A 55 12.17 -4.76 4.10
CA LEU A 55 13.02 -4.06 5.05
C LEU A 55 12.99 -2.55 4.82
N PHE A 56 13.08 -2.11 3.56
CA PHE A 56 13.01 -0.68 3.21
C PHE A 56 11.67 -0.06 3.65
N GLY A 57 10.56 -0.75 3.41
CA GLY A 57 9.25 -0.31 3.88
C GLY A 57 9.20 -0.17 5.40
N LEU A 58 9.76 -1.12 6.15
CA LEU A 58 9.80 -1.05 7.60
C LEU A 58 10.60 0.15 8.10
N VAL A 59 11.80 0.38 7.52
CA VAL A 59 12.66 1.52 7.88
C VAL A 59 11.95 2.86 7.60
N MET A 60 11.29 3.00 6.45
CA MET A 60 10.50 4.20 6.13
C MET A 60 9.30 4.37 7.08
N GLY A 61 8.60 3.29 7.41
CA GLY A 61 7.49 3.31 8.36
C GLY A 61 7.93 3.80 9.75
N CYS A 62 8.97 3.18 10.31
CA CYS A 62 9.47 3.56 11.63
C CYS A 62 10.04 4.99 11.64
N SER A 63 10.84 5.38 10.64
CA SER A 63 11.42 6.73 10.58
C SER A 63 10.34 7.81 10.44
N SER A 64 9.34 7.61 9.56
CA SER A 64 8.23 8.55 9.40
C SER A 64 7.42 8.70 10.68
N ARG A 65 7.23 7.61 11.44
CA ARG A 65 6.51 7.62 12.72
C ARG A 65 7.27 8.34 13.84
N ILE A 66 8.60 8.16 13.91
CA ILE A 66 9.47 8.88 14.86
C ILE A 66 9.37 10.39 14.64
N LEU A 67 9.25 10.83 13.38
CA LEU A 67 9.03 12.24 13.03
C LEU A 67 7.60 12.75 13.32
N GLY A 68 6.72 11.88 13.83
CA GLY A 68 5.35 12.21 14.23
C GLY A 68 4.27 11.73 13.25
N MET A 69 3.03 11.70 13.73
CA MET A 69 1.89 11.19 12.96
C MET A 69 1.68 11.94 11.63
N ARG A 70 1.90 13.26 11.63
CA ARG A 70 1.76 14.07 10.41
C ARG A 70 2.74 13.63 9.31
N MET A 71 3.97 13.27 9.67
CA MET A 71 4.97 12.79 8.70
C MET A 71 4.69 11.37 8.25
N ALA A 72 4.18 10.50 9.14
CA ALA A 72 3.66 9.19 8.77
C ALA A 72 2.59 9.31 7.68
N LEU A 73 1.53 10.08 7.93
CA LEU A 73 0.44 10.29 6.96
C LEU A 73 0.92 10.89 5.63
N LYS A 74 1.88 11.84 5.64
CA LYS A 74 2.46 12.36 4.39
C LYS A 74 3.20 11.28 3.61
N THR A 75 3.92 10.41 4.31
CA THR A 75 4.64 9.29 3.70
C THR A 75 3.64 8.33 3.08
N ASP A 76 2.55 8.02 3.77
CA ASP A 76 1.50 7.14 3.27
C ASP A 76 0.82 7.72 2.03
N ILE A 77 0.43 9.01 2.06
CA ILE A 77 -0.12 9.72 0.90
C ILE A 77 0.84 9.64 -0.30
N TRP A 78 2.13 9.85 -0.07
CA TRP A 78 3.13 9.81 -1.14
C TRP A 78 3.22 8.41 -1.76
N VAL A 79 3.33 7.36 -0.94
CA VAL A 79 3.39 5.97 -1.43
C VAL A 79 2.12 5.59 -2.18
N GLU A 80 0.95 5.95 -1.65
CA GLU A 80 -0.33 5.63 -2.29
C GLU A 80 -0.51 6.39 -3.61
N LYS A 81 -0.06 7.65 -3.70
CA LYS A 81 -0.07 8.41 -4.96
C LYS A 81 0.85 7.78 -6.02
N GLU A 82 2.02 7.30 -5.62
CA GLU A 82 2.90 6.56 -6.54
C GLU A 82 2.26 5.23 -6.97
N ALA A 83 1.60 4.50 -6.05
CA ALA A 83 0.85 3.30 -6.39
C ALA A 83 -0.24 3.62 -7.43
N VAL A 84 -1.09 4.65 -7.20
CA VAL A 84 -2.12 5.10 -8.15
C VAL A 84 -1.53 5.36 -9.54
N LYS A 85 -0.38 6.04 -9.64
CA LYS A 85 0.30 6.27 -10.92
C LYS A 85 0.70 4.96 -11.60
N HIS A 86 1.26 4.01 -10.85
CA HIS A 86 1.68 2.71 -11.37
C HIS A 86 0.49 1.87 -11.85
N TYR A 87 -0.58 1.74 -11.05
CA TYR A 87 -1.79 1.03 -11.46
C TYR A 87 -2.44 1.68 -12.69
N THR A 88 -2.55 3.01 -12.72
CA THR A 88 -3.12 3.72 -13.88
C THR A 88 -2.29 3.49 -15.14
N LYS A 89 -0.96 3.53 -15.03
CA LYS A 89 -0.06 3.22 -16.14
C LYS A 89 -0.22 1.76 -16.58
N LEU A 90 -0.32 0.83 -15.64
CA LEU A 90 -0.46 -0.60 -15.90
C LEU A 90 -1.76 -0.91 -16.66
N LEU A 91 -2.88 -0.34 -16.22
CA LEU A 91 -4.19 -0.48 -16.86
C LEU A 91 -4.25 0.15 -18.27
N ARG A 92 -3.47 1.21 -18.52
CA ARG A 92 -3.45 1.88 -19.83
C ARG A 92 -2.53 1.22 -20.84
N THR A 93 -1.47 0.56 -20.38
CA THR A 93 -0.37 0.11 -21.26
C THR A 93 -0.53 -1.32 -21.74
N ILE A 94 -1.25 -2.16 -20.99
CA ILE A 94 -1.39 -3.58 -21.27
C ILE A 94 -2.88 -3.90 -21.42
N ASP A 95 -3.21 -4.71 -22.41
CA ASP A 95 -4.56 -5.26 -22.55
C ASP A 95 -4.70 -6.49 -21.65
N TRP A 96 -5.48 -6.34 -20.59
CA TRP A 96 -5.69 -7.37 -19.58
C TRP A 96 -6.97 -8.14 -19.88
N ASP A 97 -6.98 -9.42 -19.55
CA ASP A 97 -8.23 -10.17 -19.48
C ASP A 97 -9.21 -9.53 -18.48
N GLN A 98 -10.49 -9.80 -18.66
CA GLN A 98 -11.54 -9.13 -17.89
C GLN A 98 -11.40 -9.34 -16.38
N ASP A 99 -10.92 -10.50 -15.93
CA ASP A 99 -10.82 -10.81 -14.51
C ASP A 99 -9.62 -10.10 -13.89
N THR A 100 -8.46 -10.13 -14.54
CA THR A 100 -7.27 -9.39 -14.08
C THR A 100 -7.53 -7.88 -14.09
N ARG A 101 -8.24 -7.36 -15.09
CA ARG A 101 -8.60 -5.94 -15.15
C ARG A 101 -9.46 -5.51 -13.97
N LYS A 102 -10.49 -6.29 -13.61
CA LYS A 102 -11.36 -5.99 -12.46
C LYS A 102 -10.57 -5.93 -11.15
N VAL A 103 -9.63 -6.84 -10.95
CA VAL A 103 -8.75 -6.85 -9.77
C VAL A 103 -7.90 -5.58 -9.73
N LEU A 104 -7.27 -5.21 -10.84
CA LEU A 104 -6.45 -4.00 -10.92
C LEU A 104 -7.26 -2.70 -10.72
N GLU A 105 -8.49 -2.64 -11.22
CA GLU A 105 -9.38 -1.49 -11.05
C GLU A 105 -9.88 -1.37 -9.60
N LYS A 106 -10.21 -2.50 -8.95
CA LYS A 106 -10.54 -2.56 -7.52
C LYS A 106 -9.37 -2.04 -6.68
N ASP A 107 -8.16 -2.59 -6.87
CA ASP A 107 -6.97 -2.18 -6.13
C ASP A 107 -6.65 -0.69 -6.35
N LEU A 108 -6.83 -0.18 -7.57
CA LEU A 108 -6.67 1.24 -7.88
C LEU A 108 -7.67 2.10 -7.09
N ALA A 109 -8.93 1.67 -7.02
CA ALA A 109 -9.96 2.37 -6.25
C ALA A 109 -9.63 2.41 -4.76
N ASP A 110 -9.16 1.29 -4.20
CA ASP A 110 -8.74 1.19 -2.80
C ASP A 110 -7.57 2.16 -2.51
N LYS A 111 -6.59 2.29 -3.42
CA LYS A 111 -5.50 3.28 -3.28
C LYS A 111 -6.00 4.71 -3.27
N GLN A 112 -6.94 5.03 -4.16
CA GLN A 112 -7.54 6.37 -4.21
C GLN A 112 -8.34 6.67 -2.94
N GLU A 113 -8.97 5.68 -2.33
CA GLU A 113 -9.64 5.82 -1.04
C GLU A 113 -8.63 6.06 0.09
N HIS A 114 -7.53 5.30 0.13
CA HIS A 114 -6.46 5.51 1.11
C HIS A 114 -5.92 6.95 1.06
N VAL A 115 -5.59 7.47 -0.13
CA VAL A 115 -5.15 8.87 -0.30
C VAL A 115 -6.17 9.83 0.30
N ARG A 116 -7.45 9.70 -0.06
CA ARG A 116 -8.52 10.58 0.43
C ARG A 116 -8.65 10.50 1.95
N ARG A 117 -8.55 9.31 2.54
CA ARG A 117 -8.62 9.09 3.98
C ARG A 117 -7.47 9.78 4.71
N TRP A 118 -6.24 9.64 4.22
CA TRP A 118 -5.07 10.28 4.82
C TRP A 118 -5.06 11.80 4.66
N GLU A 119 -5.49 12.31 3.50
CA GLU A 119 -5.66 13.75 3.29
C GLU A 119 -6.71 14.35 4.21
N LYS A 120 -7.79 13.61 4.51
CA LYS A 120 -8.76 14.04 5.53
C LYS A 120 -8.13 14.09 6.91
N LEU A 121 -7.39 13.06 7.33
CA LEU A 121 -6.76 13.01 8.64
C LEU A 121 -5.66 14.06 8.85
N ILE A 122 -4.94 14.46 7.80
CA ILE A 122 -3.90 15.50 7.92
C ILE A 122 -4.46 16.93 7.98
N SER A 123 -5.72 17.10 7.57
CA SER A 123 -6.42 18.39 7.52
C SER A 123 -7.18 18.74 8.81
N VAL A 124 -7.33 17.77 9.71
CA VAL A 124 -7.90 17.92 11.07
C VAL A 124 -6.79 18.35 12.03
#